data_AF-B5H1H5-F1
#
_entry.id   AF-B5H1H5-F1
#
_cell.length_a   1.000
_cell.length_b   1.000
_cell.length_c   1.000
_cell.angle_alpha   90.00
_cell.angle_beta   90.00
_cell.angle_gamma   90.00
#
_symmetry.space_group_name_H-M   'P 1'
#
loop_
_entity.id
_entity.type
_entity.pdbx_description
1 polymer ?
#
loop_
_entity_poly.entity_id
_entity_poly.type
_entity_poly.pdbx_seq_one_letter_code
_entity_poly.pdbx_strand_id
1 'polypeptide(L)'
;MKHTLAVKRFVLEEFLPDVAPEELASDYDLVAGGVIDSLGLLKTMAWLEDRFELRADRIEPDPEIFRSVDAISRFIEQCEQAERAEPREQAEQGEQNEWSERREQAGRSGRNSG
;
A
#
# COMPACT_ATOMS: atom_id res chain seq x y z
N MET A 1 7.10 -13.90 0.42
CA MET A 1 6.50 -12.91 1.33
C MET A 1 7.62 -12.08 1.92
N LYS A 2 7.67 -10.79 1.61
CA LYS A 2 8.77 -9.90 2.02
C LYS A 2 8.67 -9.44 3.49
N HIS A 3 7.46 -9.43 4.05
CA HIS A 3 7.16 -8.75 5.32
C HIS A 3 6.70 -9.67 6.47
N THR A 4 6.57 -10.99 6.24
CA THR A 4 6.10 -11.98 7.23
C THR A 4 6.83 -11.89 8.57
N LEU A 5 8.15 -11.74 8.58
CA LEU A 5 8.93 -11.69 9.82
C LEU A 5 8.65 -10.43 10.65
N ALA A 6 8.45 -9.28 9.99
CA ALA A 6 8.12 -8.03 10.66
C ALA A 6 6.73 -8.10 11.29
N VAL A 7 5.75 -8.62 10.54
CA VAL A 7 4.39 -8.83 11.04
C VAL A 7 4.38 -9.82 12.20
N LYS A 8 5.07 -10.96 12.09
CA LYS A 8 5.20 -11.94 13.19
C LYS A 8 5.78 -11.29 14.44
N ARG A 9 6.86 -10.51 14.31
CA ARG A 9 7.50 -9.84 15.45
C ARG A 9 6.52 -8.91 16.16
N PHE A 10 5.83 -8.05 15.42
CA PHE A 10 4.83 -7.14 15.96
C PHE A 10 3.71 -7.89 16.68
N VAL A 11 3.13 -8.91 16.03
CA VAL A 11 2.02 -9.69 16.60
C VAL A 11 2.45 -10.40 17.89
N LEU A 12 3.66 -10.96 17.93
CA LEU A 12 4.17 -11.62 19.12
C LEU A 12 4.47 -10.62 20.23
N GLU A 13 5.14 -9.51 19.93
CA GLU A 13 5.46 -8.49 20.92
C GLU A 13 4.19 -7.87 21.55
N GLU A 14 3.14 -7.64 20.76
CA GLU A 14 1.91 -7.01 21.24
C GLU A 14 0.91 -7.98 21.87
N PHE A 15 0.80 -9.21 21.36
CA PHE A 15 -0.29 -10.13 21.72
C PHE A 15 0.19 -11.46 22.34
N LEU A 16 1.40 -11.92 22.02
CA LEU A 16 1.93 -13.22 22.47
C LEU A 16 3.42 -13.15 22.80
N PRO A 17 3.84 -12.40 23.83
CA PRO A 17 5.25 -12.13 24.10
C PRO A 17 6.05 -13.37 24.51
N ASP A 18 5.35 -14.42 24.96
CA ASP A 18 5.94 -15.69 25.39
C ASP A 18 6.10 -16.72 24.26
N VAL A 19 5.69 -16.40 23.03
CA VAL A 19 5.72 -17.32 21.87
C VAL A 19 6.84 -16.93 20.90
N ALA A 20 7.57 -17.93 20.40
CA ALA A 20 8.64 -17.67 19.45
C ALA A 20 8.11 -17.46 18.00
N PRO A 21 8.78 -16.63 17.16
CA PRO A 21 8.41 -16.41 15.76
C PRO A 21 8.31 -17.66 14.90
N GLU A 22 9.07 -18.68 15.27
CA GLU A 22 9.13 -19.97 14.59
C GLU A 22 7.93 -20.86 14.93
N GLU A 23 7.28 -20.63 16.08
CA GLU A 23 6.14 -21.42 16.54
C GLU A 23 4.80 -20.93 15.97
N LEU A 24 4.73 -19.66 15.59
CA LEU A 24 3.55 -19.10 14.93
C LEU A 24 3.57 -19.44 13.43
N ALA A 25 2.62 -20.25 12.98
CA ALA A 25 2.46 -20.53 11.55
C ALA A 25 1.96 -19.27 10.80
N SER A 26 2.45 -19.03 9.58
CA SER A 26 2.11 -17.81 8.83
C SER A 26 0.67 -17.78 8.33
N ASP A 27 0.07 -18.96 8.16
CA ASP A 27 -1.31 -19.22 7.76
C ASP A 27 -2.25 -19.40 8.96
N TYR A 28 -1.73 -19.32 10.18
CA TYR A 28 -2.53 -19.40 11.39
C TYR A 28 -3.59 -18.29 11.44
N ASP A 29 -4.81 -18.68 11.80
CA ASP A 29 -5.93 -17.76 11.95
C ASP A 29 -5.82 -17.01 13.29
N LEU A 30 -5.24 -15.81 13.25
CA LEU A 30 -5.00 -14.95 14.40
C LEU A 30 -6.29 -14.47 15.06
N VAL A 31 -7.36 -14.30 14.27
CA VAL A 31 -8.65 -13.81 14.76
C VAL A 31 -9.44 -14.95 15.38
N ALA A 32 -9.57 -16.08 14.68
CA ALA A 32 -10.24 -17.26 15.22
C ALA A 32 -9.47 -17.89 16.39
N GLY A 33 -8.14 -17.76 16.38
CA GLY A 33 -7.26 -18.14 17.49
C GLY A 33 -7.37 -17.23 18.71
N GLY A 34 -8.05 -16.09 18.60
CA GLY A 34 -8.21 -15.11 19.68
C GLY A 34 -6.94 -14.31 20.00
N VAL A 35 -5.95 -14.33 19.10
CA VAL A 35 -4.71 -13.55 19.22
C VAL A 35 -4.98 -12.08 18.91
N ILE A 36 -5.72 -11.83 17.83
CA ILE A 36 -6.18 -10.50 17.44
C ILE A 36 -7.68 -10.39 17.74
N ASP A 37 -8.03 -9.50 18.66
CA ASP A 37 -9.41 -9.10 18.92
C ASP A 37 -9.76 -7.78 18.20
N SER A 38 -10.94 -7.23 18.49
CA SER A 38 -11.38 -5.95 17.91
C SER A 38 -10.44 -4.79 18.21
N LEU A 39 -9.76 -4.78 19.35
CA LEU A 39 -8.81 -3.74 19.73
C LEU A 39 -7.44 -3.98 19.11
N GLY A 40 -7.01 -5.25 19.04
CA GLY A 40 -5.80 -5.68 18.34
C GLY A 40 -5.84 -5.33 16.87
N LEU A 41 -7.02 -5.37 16.25
CA LEU A 41 -7.23 -4.92 14.88
C LEU A 41 -6.87 -3.43 14.71
N LEU A 42 -7.40 -2.56 15.58
CA LEU A 42 -7.07 -1.12 15.56
C LEU A 42 -5.58 -0.87 15.80
N LYS A 43 -4.96 -1.60 16.73
CA LYS A 43 -3.51 -1.50 16.99
C LYS A 43 -2.68 -1.91 15.78
N THR A 44 -3.07 -3.01 15.13
CA THR A 44 -2.39 -3.52 13.93
C THR A 44 -2.52 -2.51 12.79
N MET A 45 -3.70 -1.92 12.60
CA MET A 45 -3.91 -0.84 11.63
C MET A 45 -3.03 0.37 11.91
N ALA A 46 -3.03 0.88 13.15
CA ALA A 46 -2.20 2.01 13.52
C ALA A 46 -0.70 1.74 13.32
N TRP A 47 -0.24 0.51 13.62
CA TRP A 47 1.14 0.10 13.36
C TRP A 47 1.47 0.03 11.86
N LEU A 48 0.55 -0.46 11.03
CA LEU A 48 0.73 -0.49 9.58
C LEU A 48 0.83 0.92 8.98
N GLU A 49 -0.04 1.84 9.43
CA GLU A 49 -0.02 3.25 9.03
C GLU A 49 1.29 3.94 9.44
N ASP A 50 1.74 3.75 10.68
CA ASP A 50 2.98 4.36 11.20
C ASP A 50 4.24 3.78 10.56
N ARG A 51 4.30 2.44 10.40
CA ARG A 51 5.53 1.75 10.00
C ARG A 51 5.78 1.78 8.50
N PHE A 52 4.72 1.73 7.71
CA PHE A 52 4.80 1.61 6.25
C PHE A 52 4.21 2.84 5.54
N GLU A 53 3.85 3.88 6.30
CA GLU A 53 3.23 5.12 5.79
C GLU A 53 1.97 4.83 4.93
N LEU A 54 1.30 3.71 5.20
CA LEU A 54 0.17 3.25 4.40
C LEU A 54 -1.02 4.17 4.60
N ARG A 55 -1.52 4.70 3.50
CA ARG A 55 -2.80 5.40 3.42
C ARG A 55 -3.95 4.38 3.47
N ALA A 56 -4.22 3.85 4.66
CA ALA A 56 -5.31 2.90 4.88
C ALA A 56 -6.68 3.47 4.44
N ASP A 57 -6.83 4.80 4.33
CA ASP A 57 -8.01 5.47 3.77
C ASP A 57 -8.32 5.06 2.31
N ARG A 58 -7.33 4.56 1.56
CA ARG A 58 -7.51 4.11 0.18
C ARG A 58 -7.88 2.64 0.05
N ILE A 59 -7.82 1.84 1.12
CA ILE A 59 -8.14 0.41 1.07
C ILE A 59 -9.11 0.05 2.18
N GLU A 60 -10.26 -0.52 1.80
CA GLU A 60 -11.27 -0.96 2.76
C GLU A 60 -10.68 -2.03 3.69
N PRO A 61 -10.71 -1.82 5.03
CA PRO A 61 -10.18 -2.80 5.97
C PRO A 61 -11.11 -4.02 6.01
N ASP A 62 -10.77 -5.03 5.22
CA ASP A 62 -11.44 -6.33 5.24
C ASP A 62 -10.89 -7.18 6.41
N PRO A 63 -11.75 -7.72 7.30
CA PRO A 63 -11.31 -8.62 8.37
C PRO A 63 -10.50 -9.84 7.87
N GLU A 64 -10.68 -10.28 6.62
CA GLU A 64 -9.88 -11.35 6.01
C GLU A 64 -8.39 -10.98 5.87
N ILE A 65 -8.06 -9.68 5.76
CA ILE A 65 -6.67 -9.20 5.65
C ILE A 65 -5.91 -9.43 6.97
N PHE A 66 -6.61 -9.37 8.11
CA PHE A 66 -6.02 -9.51 9.45
C PHE A 66 -6.11 -10.93 9.98
N ARG A 67 -6.67 -11.83 9.17
CA ARG A 67 -6.89 -13.21 9.55
C ARG A 67 -5.60 -13.97 9.80
N SER A 68 -4.54 -13.68 9.05
CA SER A 68 -3.25 -14.36 9.19
C SER A 68 -2.08 -13.44 8.87
N VAL A 69 -0.88 -13.84 9.30
CA VAL A 69 0.35 -13.08 9.04
C VAL A 69 0.61 -12.99 7.53
N ASP A 70 0.31 -14.05 6.77
CA ASP A 70 0.43 -14.03 5.31
C ASP A 70 -0.56 -13.07 4.64
N ALA A 71 -1.78 -12.95 5.16
CA ALA A 71 -2.76 -12.01 4.63
C ALA A 71 -2.29 -10.56 4.85
N ILE A 72 -1.79 -10.23 6.05
CA ILE A 72 -1.23 -8.91 6.37
C ILE A 72 0.00 -8.63 5.50
N SER A 73 0.92 -9.59 5.35
CA SER A 73 2.10 -9.40 4.49
C SER A 73 1.72 -9.14 3.05
N ARG A 74 0.69 -9.82 2.52
CA ARG A 74 0.20 -9.58 1.15
C ARG A 74 -0.42 -8.20 1.00
N PHE A 75 -1.15 -7.74 2.01
CA PHE A 75 -1.73 -6.40 2.01
C PHE A 75 -0.66 -5.31 1.92
N ILE A 76 0.39 -5.40 2.73
CA ILE A 76 1.54 -4.46 2.65
C ILE A 76 2.13 -4.46 1.24
N GLU A 77 2.37 -5.65 0.68
CA GLU A 77 2.91 -5.77 -0.68
C GLU A 77 1.96 -5.15 -1.73
N GLN A 78 0.64 -5.24 -1.56
CA GLN A 78 -0.33 -4.60 -2.49
C GLN A 78 -0.27 -3.07 -2.39
N CYS A 79 -0.21 -2.51 -1.19
CA CYS A 79 -0.11 -1.06 -1.00
C CYS A 79 1.17 -0.50 -1.62
N GLU A 80 2.31 -1.13 -1.36
CA GLU A 80 3.61 -0.72 -1.93
C GLU A 80 3.58 -0.72 -3.47
N GLN A 81 2.82 -1.63 -4.08
CA GLN A 81 2.68 -1.71 -5.53
C GLN A 81 1.71 -0.67 -6.08
N ALA A 82 0.62 -0.37 -5.36
CA ALA A 82 -0.32 0.68 -5.73
C ALA A 82 0.39 2.05 -5.76
N GLU A 83 1.15 2.38 -4.72
CA GLU A 83 1.93 3.62 -4.67
C GLU A 83 3.01 3.69 -5.76
N ARG A 84 3.64 2.55 -6.08
CA ARG A 84 4.60 2.44 -7.19
C ARG A 84 3.95 2.57 -8.57
N ALA A 85 2.67 2.26 -8.70
CA ALA A 85 1.93 2.36 -9.97
C ALA A 85 1.47 3.80 -10.28
N GLU A 86 1.23 4.63 -9.26
CA GLU A 86 0.80 6.03 -9.41
C GLU A 86 1.82 7.08 -9.94
N PRO A 87 3.08 6.79 -10.35
CA PRO A 87 3.92 7.80 -11.02
C PRO A 87 3.76 7.93 -12.55
N ARG A 88 2.95 7.10 -13.23
CA ARG A 88 3.02 7.01 -14.71
C ARG A 88 1.95 7.75 -15.50
N GLU A 89 0.76 8.03 -14.96
CA GLU A 89 -0.32 8.60 -15.78
C GLU A 89 -0.28 10.14 -15.92
N GLN A 90 0.47 10.84 -15.06
CA GLN A 90 0.61 12.31 -15.11
C GLN A 90 1.79 12.81 -15.97
N ALA A 91 2.75 11.93 -16.30
CA ALA A 91 3.90 12.32 -17.14
C ALA A 91 3.54 12.38 -18.64
N GLU A 92 2.61 11.55 -19.11
CA GLU A 92 2.30 11.45 -20.54
C GLU A 92 1.33 12.54 -21.05
N GLN A 93 0.56 13.18 -20.16
CA GLN A 93 -0.39 14.26 -20.52
C GLN A 93 0.24 15.66 -20.58
N GLY A 94 1.41 15.85 -19.95
CA GLY A 94 2.14 17.13 -20.00
C GLY A 94 2.77 17.39 -21.37
N GLU A 95 3.24 16.35 -22.05
CA GLU A 95 3.96 16.49 -23.31
C GLU A 95 3.01 16.83 -24.48
N GLN A 96 1.83 16.19 -24.57
CA GLN A 96 0.91 16.36 -25.71
C GLN A 96 0.23 17.75 -25.76
N ASN A 97 0.09 18.42 -24.62
CA ASN A 97 -0.48 19.77 -24.57
C ASN A 97 0.51 20.81 -25.14
N GLU A 98 1.81 20.67 -24.86
CA GLU A 98 2.84 21.62 -25.29
C GLU A 98 3.13 21.54 -26.80
N TRP A 99 3.03 20.35 -27.41
CA TRP A 99 3.18 20.20 -28.87
C TRP A 99 2.01 20.79 -29.66
N SER A 100 0.78 20.79 -29.12
CA SER A 100 -0.38 21.38 -29.78
C SER A 100 -0.29 22.91 -29.83
N GLU A 101 0.07 23.55 -28.72
CA GLU A 101 0.21 25.01 -28.64
C GLU A 101 1.35 25.55 -29.55
N ARG A 102 2.44 24.80 -29.69
CA ARG A 102 3.57 25.18 -30.58
C ARG A 102 3.23 25.05 -32.06
N ARG A 103 2.37 24.11 -32.46
CA ARG A 103 1.95 23.97 -33.88
C ARG A 103 0.98 25.07 -34.30
N GLU A 104 0.17 25.61 -33.38
CA GLU A 104 -0.73 26.73 -33.67
C GLU A 104 0.01 28.07 -33.81
N GLN A 105 1.06 28.31 -33.02
CA GLN A 105 1.88 29.53 -33.16
C GLN A 105 2.72 29.56 -34.43
N ALA A 106 3.24 28.41 -34.88
CA ALA A 106 4.02 28.32 -36.12
C ALA A 106 3.16 28.53 -37.39
N GLY A 107 1.84 28.34 -37.33
CA GLY A 107 0.93 28.52 -38.46
C GLY A 107 0.47 29.95 -38.72
N ARG A 108 0.61 30.87 -37.75
CA ARG A 108 0.14 32.27 -37.89
C ARG A 108 1.17 33.24 -38.45
N SER A 109 2.47 32.92 -38.40
CA SER A 109 3.54 33.85 -38.81
C SER A 109 3.81 33.94 -40.32
N GLY A 110 3.16 33.12 -41.16
CA GLY A 110 3.48 32.99 -42.59
C GLY A 110 2.60 33.79 -43.57
N ARG A 111 1.63 34.57 -43.10
CA ARG A 111 0.69 35.29 -43.99
C ARG A 111 0.57 36.77 -43.63
N ASN A 112 1.70 37.48 -43.62
CA ASN A 112 1.66 38.92 -43.87
C ASN A 112 3.04 39.41 -44.29
N SER A 113 3.35 39.40 -45.58
CA SER A 113 4.35 40.28 -46.20
C SER A 113 4.32 40.11 -47.73
N GLY A 114 3.97 41.18 -48.44
CA GLY A 114 4.35 41.43 -49.83
C GLY A 114 3.37 41.01 -50.89
#